data_AF-A0A957SJW8-F1
#
_entry.id   AF-A0A957SJW8-F1
#
_cell.length_a   1.000
_cell.length_b   1.000
_cell.length_c   1.000
_cell.angle_alpha   90.00
_cell.angle_beta   90.00
_cell.angle_gamma   90.00
#
_symmetry.space_group_name_H-M   'P 1'
#
loop_
_entity.id
_entity.type
_entity.pdbx_description
1 polymer ?
#
loop_
_entity_poly.entity_id
_entity_poly.type
_entity_poly.pdbx_seq_one_letter_code
_entity_poly.pdbx_strand_id
1 'polypeptide(L)'
;MHTATRIAAAVLPRLRQLNPTAHICCFGLYAPINEEYLRGLGVQTILGGEFEEGLLALCRRLGDSPQRLDEPARFQTEPTISLNRQQFLTPDRSGLPPLPQYAAVELSDQTRLTAGYTEASRGCKHLCRHCPITPVYKGAFRVVQKEVVLADIRNQVAAGAGHITFGDPDFFNGPGHALAIVQALHAEFPDITYDVTIKVEHLLQQRRHLPTLAKTGCLFVTSAVEAVDDAILARLDKGHTTADFTEAVHLLRAAKLHMSPTFVAFTPWITPAGYMEFLRTIAQLDLIEQVA
;
A
#
# COMPACT_ATOMS: atom_id res chain seq x y z
N MET A 1 10.07 0.07 10.02
CA MET A 1 10.90 0.44 8.85
C MET A 1 10.79 1.96 8.67
N HIS A 2 11.90 2.73 8.71
CA HIS A 2 11.89 4.20 8.60
C HIS A 2 12.66 4.69 7.36
N THR A 3 12.74 3.85 6.32
CA THR A 3 13.63 4.06 5.16
C THR A 3 13.37 5.41 4.49
N ALA A 4 12.10 5.76 4.24
CA ALA A 4 11.73 7.04 3.64
C ALA A 4 12.22 8.24 4.46
N THR A 5 11.98 8.26 5.77
CA THR A 5 12.44 9.33 6.67
C THR A 5 13.97 9.43 6.71
N ARG A 6 14.67 8.29 6.71
CA ARG A 6 16.15 8.28 6.70
C ARG A 6 16.72 8.82 5.39
N ILE A 7 16.12 8.45 4.25
CA ILE A 7 16.50 8.98 2.94
C ILE A 7 16.25 10.48 2.90
N ALA A 8 15.08 10.93 3.34
CA ALA A 8 14.76 12.36 3.41
C ALA A 8 15.80 13.11 4.26
N ALA A 9 16.10 12.62 5.47
CA ALA A 9 17.09 13.23 6.35
C ALA A 9 18.49 13.33 5.74
N ALA A 10 18.92 12.33 4.98
CA ALA A 10 20.21 12.35 4.29
C ALA A 10 20.26 13.39 3.15
N VAL A 11 19.13 13.63 2.48
CA VAL A 11 19.05 14.48 1.28
C VAL A 11 18.75 15.95 1.63
N LEU A 12 18.02 16.21 2.72
CA LEU A 12 17.58 17.56 3.11
C LEU A 12 18.71 18.60 3.22
N PRO A 13 19.87 18.31 3.85
CA PRO A 13 20.98 19.27 3.91
C PRO A 13 21.48 19.68 2.53
N ARG A 14 21.54 18.73 1.58
CA ARG A 14 21.97 19.00 0.20
C ARG A 14 20.96 19.87 -0.54
N LEU A 15 19.66 19.61 -0.36
CA LEU A 15 18.60 20.43 -0.96
C LEU A 15 18.67 21.88 -0.46
N ARG A 16 18.94 22.07 0.84
CA ARG A 16 19.11 23.40 1.44
C ARG A 16 20.33 24.15 0.92
N GLN A 17 21.43 23.45 0.65
CA GLN A 17 22.60 24.07 0.01
C GLN A 17 22.31 24.52 -1.43
N LEU A 18 21.53 23.72 -2.17
CA LEU A 18 21.17 24.02 -3.56
C LEU A 18 20.13 25.15 -3.68
N ASN A 19 19.16 25.18 -2.77
CA ASN A 19 18.14 26.21 -2.72
C ASN A 19 17.77 26.54 -1.27
N PRO A 20 18.41 27.55 -0.66
CA PRO A 20 18.15 27.91 0.74
C PRO A 20 16.71 28.36 1.00
N THR A 21 16.05 28.96 0.00
CA THR A 21 14.71 29.53 0.11
C THR A 21 13.59 28.58 -0.29
N ALA A 22 13.91 27.35 -0.74
CA ALA A 22 12.91 26.37 -1.12
C ALA A 22 11.97 26.04 0.06
N HIS A 23 10.67 26.02 -0.20
CA HIS A 23 9.71 25.44 0.74
C HIS A 23 9.78 23.92 0.66
N ILE A 24 9.99 23.26 1.79
CA ILE A 24 10.12 21.81 1.86
C ILE A 24 8.88 21.23 2.54
N CYS A 25 8.21 20.35 1.80
CA CYS A 25 7.06 19.59 2.27
C CYS A 25 7.43 18.09 2.33
N CYS A 26 7.20 17.45 3.47
CA CYS A 26 7.24 15.99 3.58
C CYS A 26 5.82 15.47 3.72
N PHE A 27 5.46 14.45 2.95
CA PHE A 27 4.11 13.87 3.01
C PHE A 27 4.11 12.34 2.98
N GLY A 28 2.97 11.73 3.30
CA GLY A 28 2.78 10.28 3.37
C GLY A 28 2.79 9.74 4.80
N LEU A 29 2.69 8.42 4.95
CA LEU A 29 2.45 7.77 6.26
C LEU A 29 3.50 8.12 7.32
N TYR A 30 4.78 8.18 6.93
CA TYR A 30 5.89 8.41 7.85
C TYR A 30 6.10 9.89 8.20
N ALA A 31 5.56 10.82 7.42
CA ALA A 31 5.76 12.25 7.66
C ALA A 31 5.19 12.72 9.02
N PRO A 32 3.89 12.50 9.34
CA PRO A 32 3.34 12.92 10.64
C PRO A 32 3.95 12.15 11.82
N ILE A 33 4.31 10.88 11.64
CA ILE A 33 4.90 10.05 12.70
C ILE A 33 6.28 10.57 13.12
N ASN A 34 7.00 11.24 12.22
CA ASN A 34 8.34 11.77 12.46
C ASN A 34 8.33 13.31 12.45
N GLU A 35 7.21 13.94 12.82
CA GLU A 35 7.03 15.39 12.68
C GLU A 35 8.12 16.19 13.39
N GLU A 36 8.35 15.93 14.68
CA GLU A 36 9.34 16.64 15.47
C GLU A 36 10.73 16.59 14.82
N TYR A 37 11.15 15.41 14.40
CA TYR A 37 12.44 15.20 13.74
C TYR A 37 12.52 15.95 12.40
N LEU A 38 11.51 15.82 11.55
CA LEU A 38 11.48 16.47 10.23
C LEU A 38 11.44 18.00 10.36
N ARG A 39 10.71 18.55 11.33
CA ARG A 39 10.72 19.99 11.60
C ARG A 39 12.07 20.46 12.12
N GLY A 40 12.75 19.66 12.94
CA GLY A 40 14.13 19.92 13.35
C GLY A 40 15.12 19.98 12.18
N LEU A 41 14.83 19.30 11.06
CA LEU A 41 15.60 19.38 9.81
C LEU A 41 15.17 20.53 8.88
N GLY A 42 14.25 21.39 9.32
CA GLY A 42 13.78 22.54 8.56
C GLY A 42 12.70 22.21 7.52
N VAL A 43 11.93 21.14 7.69
CA VAL A 43 10.71 20.88 6.89
C VAL A 43 9.60 21.83 7.34
N GLN A 44 8.99 22.56 6.40
CA GLN A 44 7.95 23.55 6.69
C GLN A 44 6.53 22.99 6.68
N THR A 45 6.25 22.01 5.82
CA THR A 45 4.90 21.40 5.73
C THR A 45 4.98 19.89 5.87
N ILE A 46 4.08 19.33 6.67
CA ILE A 46 3.95 17.91 6.93
C ILE A 46 2.51 17.50 6.67
N LEU A 47 2.29 16.56 5.75
CA LEU A 47 0.96 16.08 5.38
C LEU A 47 0.87 14.56 5.47
N GLY A 48 -0.21 14.04 6.03
CA GLY A 48 -0.45 12.61 6.19
C GLY A 48 -1.93 12.26 6.02
N GLY A 49 -2.19 10.98 5.84
CA GLY A 49 -3.52 10.47 5.48
C GLY A 49 -3.82 10.79 4.01
N GLU A 50 -4.96 11.42 3.76
CA GLU A 50 -5.35 11.93 2.45
C GLU A 50 -4.68 13.31 2.21
N PHE A 51 -3.65 13.34 1.38
CA PHE A 51 -2.73 14.48 1.29
C PHE A 51 -2.96 15.38 0.08
N GLU A 52 -3.78 14.99 -0.90
CA GLU A 52 -3.98 15.72 -2.16
C GLU A 52 -4.51 17.14 -1.96
N GLU A 53 -5.61 17.30 -1.22
CA GLU A 53 -6.15 18.64 -0.89
C GLU A 53 -5.15 19.50 -0.10
N GLY A 54 -4.38 18.88 0.80
CA GLY A 54 -3.34 19.58 1.56
C GLY A 54 -2.19 20.07 0.67
N LEU A 55 -1.77 19.25 -0.29
CA LEU A 55 -0.75 19.63 -1.28
C LEU A 55 -1.26 20.75 -2.19
N LEU A 56 -2.52 20.67 -2.66
CA LEU A 56 -3.13 21.72 -3.47
C LEU A 56 -3.24 23.05 -2.70
N ALA A 57 -3.67 23.00 -1.45
CA ALA A 57 -3.73 24.18 -0.58
C ALA A 57 -2.35 24.81 -0.39
N LEU A 58 -1.32 23.98 -0.15
CA LEU A 58 0.06 24.44 -0.05
C LEU A 58 0.51 25.10 -1.36
N CYS A 59 0.30 24.48 -2.51
CA CYS A 59 0.69 25.04 -3.82
C CYS A 59 0.03 26.40 -4.07
N ARG A 60 -1.27 26.55 -3.80
CA ARG A 60 -1.99 27.83 -3.95
C ARG A 60 -1.40 28.90 -3.04
N ARG A 61 -1.20 28.57 -1.76
CA ARG A 61 -0.61 29.50 -0.79
C ARG A 61 0.78 29.99 -1.21
N LEU A 62 1.62 29.10 -1.73
CA LEU A 62 2.95 29.47 -2.24
C LEU A 62 2.87 30.31 -3.53
N GLY A 63 1.88 30.03 -4.40
CA GLY A 63 1.65 30.78 -5.64
C GLY A 63 1.08 32.18 -5.44
N ASP A 64 0.21 32.37 -4.45
CA ASP A 64 -0.45 33.66 -4.16
C ASP A 64 0.45 34.63 -3.37
N SER A 65 1.56 34.17 -2.81
CA SER A 65 2.48 34.96 -1.98
C SER A 65 3.95 34.90 -2.43
N PRO A 66 4.31 35.27 -3.68
CA PRO A 66 5.69 35.20 -4.14
C PRO A 66 6.64 36.23 -3.46
N GLN A 67 6.11 37.22 -2.73
CA GLN A 67 6.87 38.41 -2.29
C GLN A 67 6.87 38.67 -0.77
N ARG A 68 6.33 37.77 0.07
CA ARG A 68 6.32 37.97 1.53
C ARG A 68 6.78 36.70 2.26
N LEU A 69 8.08 36.42 2.16
CA LEU A 69 8.77 35.35 2.91
C LEU A 69 8.86 35.59 4.42
N ASP A 70 8.41 36.76 4.89
CA ASP A 70 8.71 37.18 6.24
C ASP A 70 7.66 36.83 7.29
N GLU A 71 6.34 36.83 7.08
CA GLU A 71 5.46 36.81 8.28
C GLU A 71 4.14 35.97 8.30
N PRO A 72 3.60 35.40 7.20
CA PRO A 72 2.59 34.33 7.35
C PRO A 72 2.82 33.03 6.54
N ALA A 73 3.70 33.03 5.52
CA ALA A 73 3.92 31.88 4.65
C ALA A 73 4.71 30.72 5.31
N ARG A 74 5.24 30.92 6.52
CA ARG A 74 6.04 29.93 7.26
C ARG A 74 5.20 28.90 8.01
N PHE A 75 3.95 29.21 8.35
CA PHE A 75 3.14 28.35 9.20
C PHE A 75 2.17 27.54 8.35
N GLN A 76 2.31 26.21 8.41
CA GLN A 76 1.33 25.29 7.87
C GLN A 76 -0.06 25.60 8.45
N THR A 77 -1.05 25.79 7.57
CA THR A 77 -2.46 26.04 7.95
C THR A 77 -3.31 24.79 7.73
N GLU A 78 -2.84 23.88 6.88
CA GLU A 78 -3.42 22.59 6.59
C GLU A 78 -3.22 21.63 7.78
N PRO A 79 -4.18 20.74 8.08
CA PRO A 79 -3.98 19.75 9.15
C PRO A 79 -2.81 18.82 8.80
N THR A 80 -1.99 18.44 9.80
CA THR A 80 -0.89 17.49 9.61
C THR A 80 -1.39 16.12 9.14
N ILE A 81 -2.55 15.69 9.63
CA ILE A 81 -3.24 14.48 9.16
C ILE A 81 -4.66 14.87 8.74
N SER A 82 -5.01 14.60 7.49
CA SER A 82 -6.39 14.70 6.99
C SER A 82 -6.90 13.31 6.65
N LEU A 83 -8.13 13.00 7.07
CA LEU A 83 -8.85 11.80 6.64
C LEU A 83 -10.14 12.21 5.91
N ASN A 84 -10.21 13.42 5.37
CA ASN A 84 -11.37 13.87 4.61
C ASN A 84 -11.52 13.04 3.34
N ARG A 85 -12.77 12.78 2.94
CA ARG A 85 -13.03 12.12 1.65
C ARG A 85 -12.55 13.02 0.53
N GLN A 86 -11.62 12.52 -0.28
CA GLN A 86 -11.11 13.23 -1.43
C GLN A 86 -12.04 13.06 -2.63
N GLN A 87 -12.10 14.09 -3.47
CA GLN A 87 -12.57 13.94 -4.84
C GLN A 87 -11.36 13.61 -5.73
N PHE A 88 -11.08 12.32 -5.94
CA PHE A 88 -9.94 11.91 -6.74
C PHE A 88 -10.13 12.27 -8.21
N LEU A 89 -9.01 12.57 -8.86
CA LEU A 89 -8.91 12.75 -10.31
C LEU A 89 -8.24 11.52 -10.90
N THR A 90 -8.55 11.20 -12.16
CA THR A 90 -7.78 10.20 -12.91
C THR A 90 -6.31 10.65 -12.97
N PRO A 91 -5.35 9.81 -12.53
CA PRO A 91 -3.94 10.17 -12.55
C PRO A 91 -3.48 10.53 -13.96
N ASP A 92 -2.83 11.70 -14.07
CA ASP A 92 -2.07 12.05 -15.25
C ASP A 92 -0.71 11.36 -15.18
N ARG A 93 -0.51 10.40 -16.07
CA ARG A 93 0.75 9.63 -16.20
C ARG A 93 1.63 10.16 -17.32
N SER A 94 1.23 11.24 -17.99
CA SER A 94 2.05 11.88 -19.02
C SER A 94 3.35 12.41 -18.41
N GLY A 95 4.46 12.27 -19.14
CA GLY A 95 5.79 12.69 -18.67
C GLY A 95 6.46 11.76 -17.65
N LEU A 96 5.79 10.71 -17.16
CA LEU A 96 6.44 9.65 -16.38
C LEU A 96 7.23 8.69 -17.30
N PRO A 97 8.25 7.99 -16.78
CA PRO A 97 8.86 6.86 -17.48
C PRO A 97 7.81 5.87 -18.02
N PRO A 98 8.04 5.24 -19.18
CA PRO A 98 7.10 4.27 -19.73
C PRO A 98 7.03 3.00 -18.85
N LEU A 99 5.87 2.33 -18.85
CA LEU A 99 5.58 1.19 -17.97
C LEU A 99 6.67 0.08 -17.96
N PRO A 100 7.32 -0.29 -19.09
CA PRO A 100 8.38 -1.31 -19.07
C PRO A 100 9.63 -0.99 -18.23
N GLN A 101 9.79 0.26 -17.77
CA GLN A 101 10.87 0.65 -16.85
C GLN A 101 10.54 0.40 -15.38
N TYR A 102 9.30 0.00 -15.07
CA TYR A 102 8.85 -0.38 -13.72
C TYR A 102 8.81 -1.90 -13.55
N ALA A 103 8.12 -2.35 -12.50
CA ALA A 103 7.93 -3.75 -12.19
C ALA A 103 7.16 -4.49 -13.28
N ALA A 104 7.37 -5.81 -13.33
CA ALA A 104 6.66 -6.72 -14.19
C ALA A 104 6.33 -7.99 -13.40
N VAL A 105 5.28 -8.70 -13.80
CA VAL A 105 4.97 -10.03 -13.28
C VAL A 105 5.56 -11.06 -14.22
N GLU A 106 6.29 -12.02 -13.65
CA GLU A 106 6.82 -13.17 -14.38
C GLU A 106 5.94 -14.39 -14.05
N LEU A 107 5.40 -15.01 -15.09
CA LEU A 107 4.59 -16.22 -14.98
C LEU A 107 5.48 -17.47 -15.00
N SER A 108 4.92 -18.61 -14.61
CA SER A 108 5.63 -19.89 -14.57
C SER A 108 6.13 -20.36 -15.93
N ASP A 109 5.53 -19.89 -17.02
CA ASP A 109 5.96 -20.15 -18.40
C ASP A 109 6.98 -19.12 -18.92
N GLN A 110 7.56 -18.30 -18.02
CA GLN A 110 8.50 -17.20 -18.30
C GLN A 110 7.89 -16.03 -19.08
N THR A 111 6.58 -16.01 -19.27
CA THR A 111 5.89 -14.84 -19.81
C THR A 111 6.06 -13.67 -18.85
N ARG A 112 6.55 -12.54 -19.36
CA ARG A 112 6.73 -11.30 -18.59
C ARG A 112 5.63 -10.30 -18.95
N LEU A 113 4.74 -10.03 -18.00
CA LEU A 113 3.67 -9.06 -18.13
C LEU A 113 4.10 -7.73 -17.53
N THR A 114 4.06 -6.65 -18.32
CA THR A 114 4.25 -5.30 -17.78
C THR A 114 3.15 -4.98 -16.76
N ALA A 115 3.54 -4.60 -15.54
CA ALA A 115 2.62 -4.30 -14.46
C ALA A 115 2.29 -2.81 -14.41
N GLY A 116 0.99 -2.49 -14.42
CA GLY A 116 0.47 -1.23 -13.93
C GLY A 116 0.21 -1.27 -12.43
N TYR A 117 -0.09 -0.12 -11.85
CA TYR A 117 -0.38 0.04 -10.42
C TYR A 117 -1.59 0.94 -10.22
N THR A 118 -2.48 0.58 -9.30
CA THR A 118 -3.55 1.46 -8.84
C THR A 118 -3.93 1.15 -7.38
N GLU A 119 -4.79 1.96 -6.78
CA GLU A 119 -5.33 1.77 -5.43
C GLU A 119 -6.85 1.87 -5.49
N ALA A 120 -7.56 0.86 -5.00
CA ALA A 120 -9.02 0.93 -4.84
C ALA A 120 -9.39 1.62 -3.51
N SER A 121 -8.49 1.61 -2.54
CA SER A 121 -8.67 2.22 -1.23
C SER A 121 -7.35 2.53 -0.53
N ARG A 122 -7.43 3.47 0.41
CA ARG A 122 -6.33 3.90 1.28
C ARG A 122 -6.72 3.76 2.73
N GLY A 123 -5.72 3.60 3.59
CA GLY A 123 -5.94 3.30 5.00
C GLY A 123 -6.39 1.86 5.22
N CYS A 124 -6.57 1.48 6.47
CA CYS A 124 -6.89 0.11 6.84
C CYS A 124 -7.78 0.07 8.08
N LYS A 125 -8.75 -0.85 8.10
CA LYS A 125 -9.64 -1.09 9.25
C LYS A 125 -8.92 -1.65 10.48
N HIS A 126 -7.75 -2.25 10.26
CA HIS A 126 -7.00 -2.97 11.28
C HIS A 126 -6.05 -2.05 12.07
N LEU A 127 -5.73 -2.46 13.30
CA LEU A 127 -4.94 -1.68 14.26
C LEU A 127 -3.61 -2.34 14.64
N CYS A 128 -3.03 -3.12 13.73
CA CYS A 128 -1.79 -3.87 13.95
C CYS A 128 -0.68 -2.96 14.49
N ARG A 129 -0.01 -3.34 15.58
CA ARG A 129 0.87 -2.44 16.36
C ARG A 129 2.16 -2.05 15.67
N HIS A 130 2.61 -2.81 14.67
CA HIS A 130 3.81 -2.52 13.87
C HIS A 130 3.52 -1.72 12.59
N CYS A 131 2.24 -1.55 12.24
CA CYS A 131 1.85 -1.02 10.95
C CYS A 131 1.93 0.52 10.94
N PRO A 132 2.62 1.14 9.96
CA PRO A 132 2.71 2.60 9.86
C PRO A 132 1.39 3.27 9.45
N ILE A 133 0.40 2.49 9.00
CA ILE A 133 -0.93 2.99 8.62
C ILE A 133 -1.74 3.33 9.87
N THR A 134 -1.67 2.49 10.91
CA THR A 134 -2.46 2.61 12.14
C THR A 134 -2.33 3.98 12.84
N PRO A 135 -1.14 4.57 13.07
CA PRO A 135 -1.04 5.88 13.71
C PRO A 135 -1.68 7.02 12.89
N VAL A 136 -1.78 6.86 11.56
CA VAL A 136 -2.32 7.88 10.66
C VAL A 136 -3.83 7.71 10.46
N TYR A 137 -4.26 6.50 10.11
CA TYR A 137 -5.65 6.21 9.74
C TYR A 137 -6.52 5.72 10.89
N LYS A 138 -5.94 5.15 11.95
CA LYS A 138 -6.63 4.73 13.19
C LYS A 138 -7.90 3.89 12.93
N GLY A 139 -7.81 2.91 12.02
CA GLY A 139 -8.94 2.04 11.66
C GLY A 139 -9.89 2.63 10.61
N ALA A 140 -9.64 3.86 10.15
CA ALA A 140 -10.35 4.43 9.01
C ALA A 140 -9.76 3.93 7.69
N PHE A 141 -10.60 3.87 6.66
CA PHE A 141 -10.18 3.68 5.28
C PHE A 141 -11.00 4.58 4.36
N ARG A 142 -10.49 4.88 3.18
CA ARG A 142 -11.12 5.72 2.16
C ARG A 142 -11.06 5.00 0.83
N VAL A 143 -12.22 4.89 0.17
CA VAL A 143 -12.29 4.32 -1.18
C VAL A 143 -11.90 5.38 -2.19
N VAL A 144 -11.19 4.96 -3.23
CA VAL A 144 -11.02 5.74 -4.47
C VAL A 144 -12.27 5.52 -5.32
N GLN A 145 -12.81 6.56 -5.98
CA GLN A 145 -14.03 6.41 -6.76
C GLN A 145 -13.82 5.34 -7.87
N LYS A 146 -14.77 4.41 -8.00
CA LYS A 146 -14.68 3.29 -8.96
C LYS A 146 -14.29 3.75 -10.37
N GLU A 147 -14.93 4.81 -10.88
CA GLU A 147 -14.66 5.32 -12.23
C GLU A 147 -13.26 5.93 -12.38
N VAL A 148 -12.69 6.48 -11.30
CA VAL A 148 -11.31 6.97 -11.30
C VAL A 148 -10.35 5.80 -11.41
N VAL A 149 -10.56 4.72 -10.63
CA VAL A 149 -9.76 3.50 -10.68
C VAL A 149 -9.81 2.86 -12.08
N LEU A 150 -11.02 2.70 -12.63
CA LEU A 150 -11.18 2.10 -13.97
C LEU A 150 -10.59 2.99 -15.07
N ALA A 151 -10.72 4.32 -14.98
CA ALA A 151 -10.09 5.22 -15.94
C ALA A 151 -8.55 5.14 -15.89
N ASP A 152 -7.96 5.04 -14.69
CA ASP A 152 -6.52 4.87 -14.54
C ASP A 152 -6.03 3.53 -15.09
N ILE A 153 -6.78 2.46 -14.86
CA ILE A 153 -6.53 1.13 -15.44
C ILE A 153 -6.56 1.21 -16.97
N ARG A 154 -7.59 1.82 -17.57
CA ARG A 154 -7.69 1.99 -19.03
C ARG A 154 -6.46 2.68 -19.61
N ASN A 155 -6.00 3.76 -18.96
CA ASN A 155 -4.81 4.49 -19.39
C ASN A 155 -3.56 3.60 -19.37
N GLN A 156 -3.40 2.77 -18.34
CA GLN A 156 -2.26 1.87 -18.21
C GLN A 156 -2.33 0.69 -19.18
N VAL A 157 -3.51 0.10 -19.40
CA VAL A 157 -3.72 -0.95 -20.41
C VAL A 157 -3.43 -0.41 -21.81
N ALA A 158 -3.90 0.81 -22.13
CA ALA A 158 -3.56 1.48 -23.39
C ALA A 158 -2.05 1.74 -23.55
N ALA A 159 -1.33 1.91 -22.43
CA ALA A 159 0.12 2.03 -22.39
C ALA A 159 0.87 0.68 -22.37
N GLY A 160 0.17 -0.45 -22.49
CA GLY A 160 0.74 -1.79 -22.60
C GLY A 160 0.81 -2.59 -21.30
N ALA A 161 0.10 -2.20 -20.23
CA ALA A 161 -0.02 -3.03 -19.04
C ALA A 161 -0.77 -4.34 -19.38
N GLY A 162 -0.17 -5.48 -19.05
CA GLY A 162 -0.81 -6.81 -19.09
C GLY A 162 -1.26 -7.31 -17.71
N HIS A 163 -0.89 -6.58 -16.67
CA HIS A 163 -1.19 -6.90 -15.27
C HIS A 163 -1.42 -5.60 -14.48
N ILE A 164 -2.28 -5.61 -13.47
CA ILE A 164 -2.51 -4.48 -12.55
C ILE A 164 -2.28 -4.92 -11.10
N THR A 165 -1.34 -4.28 -10.42
CA THR A 165 -1.17 -4.45 -8.98
C THR A 165 -2.05 -3.47 -8.21
N PHE A 166 -2.91 -3.98 -7.33
CA PHE A 166 -3.68 -3.16 -6.39
C PHE A 166 -2.88 -2.93 -5.10
N GLY A 167 -2.41 -1.70 -4.92
CA GLY A 167 -1.58 -1.27 -3.80
C GLY A 167 -2.33 -1.03 -2.48
N ASP A 168 -3.60 -1.41 -2.42
CA ASP A 168 -4.41 -1.35 -1.20
C ASP A 168 -3.68 -2.07 -0.05
N PRO A 169 -3.60 -1.47 1.15
CA PRO A 169 -3.00 -2.15 2.30
C PRO A 169 -3.85 -3.34 2.79
N ASP A 170 -5.13 -3.36 2.42
CA ASP A 170 -6.04 -4.49 2.54
C ASP A 170 -7.21 -4.29 1.56
N PHE A 171 -7.18 -5.01 0.45
CA PHE A 171 -8.14 -4.90 -0.65
C PHE A 171 -9.59 -5.21 -0.20
N PHE A 172 -9.76 -6.02 0.85
CA PHE A 172 -11.06 -6.31 1.44
C PHE A 172 -11.43 -5.39 2.61
N ASN A 173 -10.78 -4.22 2.75
CA ASN A 173 -11.32 -3.13 3.56
C ASN A 173 -12.76 -2.78 3.13
N GLY A 174 -13.04 -2.79 1.83
CA GLY A 174 -14.37 -2.56 1.26
C GLY A 174 -14.74 -3.61 0.22
N PRO A 175 -15.13 -4.84 0.62
CA PRO A 175 -15.25 -5.97 -0.33
C PRO A 175 -16.28 -5.70 -1.43
N GLY A 176 -17.41 -5.05 -1.12
CA GLY A 176 -18.39 -4.68 -2.14
C GLY A 176 -17.84 -3.71 -3.20
N HIS A 177 -17.01 -2.76 -2.80
CA HIS A 177 -16.36 -1.82 -3.71
C HIS A 177 -15.26 -2.50 -4.53
N ALA A 178 -14.41 -3.28 -3.86
CA ALA A 178 -13.31 -4.03 -4.46
C ALA A 178 -13.79 -5.01 -5.54
N LEU A 179 -14.85 -5.79 -5.22
CA LEU A 179 -15.47 -6.72 -6.17
C LEU A 179 -16.08 -6.01 -7.37
N ALA A 180 -16.75 -4.87 -7.15
CA ALA A 180 -17.33 -4.09 -8.25
C ALA A 180 -16.27 -3.51 -9.20
N ILE A 181 -15.04 -3.27 -8.73
CA ILE A 181 -13.90 -2.87 -9.57
C ILE A 181 -13.40 -4.06 -10.38
N VAL A 182 -13.03 -5.18 -9.76
CA VAL A 182 -12.42 -6.31 -10.49
C VAL A 182 -13.39 -6.98 -11.45
N GLN A 183 -14.69 -6.98 -11.15
CA GLN A 183 -15.72 -7.44 -12.08
C GLN A 183 -15.83 -6.54 -13.30
N ALA A 184 -15.74 -5.21 -13.12
CA ALA A 184 -15.77 -4.26 -14.23
C ALA A 184 -14.48 -4.32 -15.06
N LEU A 185 -13.31 -4.41 -14.40
CA LEU A 185 -12.02 -4.66 -15.04
C LEU A 185 -12.09 -5.90 -15.92
N HIS A 186 -12.52 -7.03 -15.38
CA HIS A 186 -12.58 -8.29 -16.14
C HIS A 186 -13.60 -8.24 -17.28
N ALA A 187 -14.74 -7.57 -17.08
CA ALA A 187 -15.74 -7.41 -18.15
C ALA A 187 -15.22 -6.56 -19.32
N GLU A 188 -14.38 -5.55 -19.04
CA GLU A 188 -13.81 -4.67 -20.06
C GLU A 188 -12.54 -5.26 -20.69
N PHE A 189 -11.71 -5.92 -19.89
CA PHE A 189 -10.41 -6.46 -20.27
C PHE A 189 -10.24 -7.89 -19.73
N PRO A 190 -10.84 -8.91 -20.37
CA PRO A 190 -10.88 -10.28 -19.84
C PRO A 190 -9.49 -10.93 -19.74
N ASP A 191 -8.53 -10.49 -20.55
CA ASP A 191 -7.16 -11.00 -20.59
C ASP A 191 -6.21 -10.29 -19.61
N ILE A 192 -6.65 -9.18 -18.99
CA ILE A 192 -5.84 -8.44 -18.02
C ILE A 192 -5.93 -9.11 -16.67
N THR A 193 -4.76 -9.43 -16.13
CA THR A 193 -4.62 -10.06 -14.83
C THR A 193 -4.36 -9.02 -13.73
N TYR A 194 -4.49 -9.41 -12.47
CA TYR A 194 -4.18 -8.53 -11.35
C TYR A 194 -3.74 -9.27 -10.09
N ASP A 195 -3.16 -8.55 -9.14
CA ASP A 195 -2.85 -9.04 -7.81
C ASP A 195 -3.36 -8.08 -6.72
N VAL A 196 -3.57 -8.61 -5.51
CA VAL A 196 -4.15 -7.87 -4.39
C VAL A 196 -3.45 -8.22 -3.09
N THR A 197 -3.41 -7.26 -2.15
CA THR A 197 -3.02 -7.54 -0.77
C THR A 197 -4.24 -7.70 0.11
N ILE A 198 -4.38 -8.82 0.84
CA ILE A 198 -5.51 -9.07 1.75
C ILE A 198 -5.00 -9.66 3.07
N LYS A 199 -5.48 -9.16 4.20
CA LYS A 199 -5.15 -9.71 5.52
C LYS A 199 -5.77 -11.10 5.72
N VAL A 200 -5.07 -12.00 6.42
CA VAL A 200 -5.55 -13.37 6.75
C VAL A 200 -6.96 -13.35 7.33
N GLU A 201 -7.24 -12.49 8.32
CA GLU A 201 -8.59 -12.35 8.88
C GLU A 201 -9.66 -12.04 7.83
N HIS A 202 -9.38 -11.12 6.90
CA HIS A 202 -10.32 -10.78 5.83
C HIS A 202 -10.47 -11.91 4.81
N LEU A 203 -9.42 -12.68 4.52
CA LEU A 203 -9.54 -13.89 3.70
C LEU A 203 -10.52 -14.88 4.33
N LEU A 204 -10.41 -15.11 5.63
CA LEU A 204 -11.32 -16.00 6.36
C LEU A 204 -12.74 -15.45 6.40
N GLN A 205 -12.92 -14.16 6.69
CA GLN A 205 -14.25 -13.53 6.77
C GLN A 205 -14.94 -13.44 5.40
N GLN A 206 -14.16 -13.25 4.33
CA GLN A 206 -14.65 -13.04 2.96
C GLN A 206 -14.42 -14.27 2.07
N ARG A 207 -14.26 -15.46 2.64
CA ARG A 207 -13.96 -16.72 1.92
C ARG A 207 -14.86 -17.00 0.71
N ARG A 208 -16.12 -16.57 0.76
CA ARG A 208 -17.10 -16.69 -0.34
C ARG A 208 -16.73 -15.90 -1.60
N HIS A 209 -15.84 -14.92 -1.50
CA HIS A 209 -15.44 -14.03 -2.58
C HIS A 209 -14.15 -14.46 -3.28
N LEU A 210 -13.40 -15.43 -2.73
CA LEU A 210 -12.18 -15.96 -3.37
C LEU A 210 -12.44 -16.54 -4.76
N PRO A 211 -13.52 -17.31 -5.01
CA PRO A 211 -13.82 -17.77 -6.37
C PRO A 211 -14.09 -16.64 -7.35
N THR A 212 -14.59 -15.48 -6.88
CA THR A 212 -14.76 -14.31 -7.73
C THR A 212 -13.41 -13.76 -8.15
N LEU A 213 -12.46 -13.60 -7.21
CA LEU A 213 -11.12 -13.12 -7.53
C LEU A 213 -10.44 -13.99 -8.60
N ALA A 214 -10.50 -15.31 -8.44
CA ALA A 214 -9.95 -16.25 -9.42
C ALA A 214 -10.61 -16.10 -10.80
N LYS A 215 -11.96 -16.01 -10.85
CA LYS A 215 -12.71 -15.87 -12.10
C LYS A 215 -12.44 -14.55 -12.82
N THR A 216 -12.10 -13.49 -12.09
CA THR A 216 -11.85 -12.17 -12.68
C THR A 216 -10.38 -11.95 -13.07
N GLY A 217 -9.51 -12.95 -12.94
CA GLY A 217 -8.11 -12.85 -13.37
C GLY A 217 -7.10 -12.50 -12.28
N CYS A 218 -7.44 -12.69 -11.00
CA CYS A 218 -6.47 -12.56 -9.91
C CYS A 218 -5.43 -13.70 -9.98
N LEU A 219 -4.14 -13.37 -10.05
CA LEU A 219 -3.06 -14.37 -10.08
C LEU A 219 -2.69 -14.86 -8.69
N PHE A 220 -2.49 -13.92 -7.77
CA PHE A 220 -2.07 -14.21 -6.41
C PHE A 220 -2.58 -13.16 -5.43
N VAL A 221 -2.63 -13.57 -4.16
CA VAL A 221 -2.98 -12.71 -3.04
C VAL A 221 -1.78 -12.59 -2.11
N THR A 222 -1.26 -11.37 -1.97
CA THR A 222 -0.25 -11.06 -0.97
C THR A 222 -0.91 -10.94 0.40
N SER A 223 -0.33 -11.58 1.41
CA SER A 223 -0.90 -11.57 2.76
C SER A 223 0.17 -11.43 3.82
N ALA A 224 0.02 -10.39 4.63
CA ALA A 224 0.92 -10.12 5.74
C ALA A 224 0.63 -11.06 6.91
N VAL A 225 1.30 -12.22 6.91
CA VAL A 225 1.22 -13.24 7.97
C VAL A 225 2.07 -12.81 9.17
N GLU A 226 3.20 -12.15 8.92
CA GLU A 226 4.19 -11.64 9.86
C GLU A 226 4.97 -12.70 10.65
N ALA A 227 4.30 -13.71 11.21
CA ALA A 227 4.93 -14.73 12.04
C ALA A 227 4.15 -16.05 12.03
N VAL A 228 4.88 -17.14 12.29
CA VAL A 228 4.34 -18.48 12.59
C VAL A 228 4.60 -18.74 14.07
N ASP A 229 3.97 -17.92 14.91
CA ASP A 229 4.07 -17.95 16.37
C ASP A 229 2.93 -17.10 16.95
N ASP A 230 1.96 -17.75 17.60
CA ASP A 230 0.76 -17.08 18.09
C ASP A 230 1.05 -16.04 19.19
N ALA A 231 2.11 -16.22 19.97
CA ALA A 231 2.52 -15.24 20.97
C ALA A 231 3.08 -13.97 20.29
N ILE A 232 3.84 -14.11 19.20
CA ILE A 232 4.30 -12.97 18.39
C ILE A 232 3.12 -12.29 17.70
N LEU A 233 2.21 -13.06 17.09
CA LEU A 233 1.02 -12.52 16.43
C LEU A 233 0.13 -11.72 17.40
N ALA A 234 -0.05 -12.20 18.63
CA ALA A 234 -0.75 -11.48 19.70
C ALA A 234 -0.04 -10.19 20.13
N ARG A 235 1.31 -10.17 20.12
CA ARG A 235 2.09 -8.94 20.40
C ARG A 235 1.91 -7.90 19.30
N LEU A 236 1.87 -8.33 18.04
CA LEU A 236 1.66 -7.48 16.87
C LEU A 236 0.19 -7.08 16.68
N ASP A 237 -0.73 -7.69 17.43
CA ASP A 237 -2.18 -7.48 17.31
C ASP A 237 -2.68 -7.78 15.89
N LYS A 238 -2.23 -8.92 15.36
CA LYS A 238 -2.56 -9.33 13.99
C LYS A 238 -3.96 -9.86 13.82
N GLY A 239 -4.62 -10.27 14.91
CA GLY A 239 -5.98 -10.82 14.92
C GLY A 239 -6.16 -12.14 14.16
N HIS A 240 -5.08 -12.78 13.75
CA HIS A 240 -5.05 -14.15 13.25
C HIS A 240 -4.02 -14.98 13.99
N THR A 241 -4.19 -16.30 13.95
CA THR A 241 -3.28 -17.32 14.47
C THR A 241 -2.54 -18.04 13.34
N THR A 242 -1.59 -18.90 13.71
CA THR A 242 -0.91 -19.80 12.78
C THR A 242 -1.88 -20.79 12.12
N ALA A 243 -2.90 -21.22 12.86
CA ALA A 243 -3.98 -22.07 12.34
C ALA A 243 -4.83 -21.32 11.29
N ASP A 244 -5.16 -20.06 11.57
CA ASP A 244 -5.90 -19.19 10.62
C ASP A 244 -5.10 -18.97 9.33
N PHE A 245 -3.78 -18.77 9.44
CA PHE A 245 -2.90 -18.70 8.27
C PHE A 245 -2.96 -19.99 7.45
N THR A 246 -2.90 -21.14 8.11
CA THR A 246 -2.99 -22.45 7.45
C THR A 246 -4.34 -22.64 6.75
N GLU A 247 -5.45 -22.27 7.39
CA GLU A 247 -6.78 -22.28 6.77
C GLU A 247 -6.84 -21.36 5.55
N ALA A 248 -6.27 -20.16 5.62
CA ALA A 248 -6.24 -19.21 4.51
C ALA A 248 -5.47 -19.76 3.30
N VAL A 249 -4.33 -20.44 3.52
CA VAL A 249 -3.58 -21.13 2.45
C VAL A 249 -4.45 -22.18 1.76
N HIS A 250 -5.15 -23.01 2.54
CA HIS A 250 -6.04 -24.04 1.99
C HIS A 250 -7.22 -23.45 1.22
N LEU A 251 -7.81 -22.36 1.71
CA LEU A 251 -8.92 -21.67 1.05
C LEU A 251 -8.50 -21.05 -0.29
N LEU A 252 -7.33 -20.39 -0.35
CA LEU A 252 -6.81 -19.84 -1.60
C LEU A 252 -6.50 -20.95 -2.61
N ARG A 253 -5.84 -22.04 -2.16
CA ARG A 253 -5.56 -23.20 -3.02
C ARG A 253 -6.85 -23.83 -3.57
N ALA A 254 -7.88 -23.98 -2.74
CA ALA A 254 -9.19 -24.51 -3.16
C ALA A 254 -9.88 -23.59 -4.19
N ALA A 255 -9.66 -22.27 -4.09
CA ALA A 255 -10.13 -21.29 -5.06
C ALA A 255 -9.24 -21.18 -6.31
N LYS A 256 -8.14 -21.95 -6.40
CA LYS A 256 -7.10 -21.87 -7.45
C LYS A 256 -6.39 -20.51 -7.48
N LEU A 257 -6.14 -19.94 -6.31
CA LEU A 257 -5.33 -18.74 -6.11
C LEU A 257 -4.04 -19.09 -5.39
N HIS A 258 -2.96 -18.42 -5.77
CA HIS A 258 -1.70 -18.48 -5.05
C HIS A 258 -1.70 -17.48 -3.88
N MET A 259 -1.09 -17.88 -2.77
CA MET A 259 -0.83 -16.97 -1.66
C MET A 259 0.63 -16.53 -1.75
N SER A 260 0.90 -15.23 -1.67
CA SER A 260 2.24 -14.67 -1.54
C SER A 260 2.42 -14.16 -0.11
N PRO A 261 2.72 -15.03 0.88
CA PRO A 261 2.81 -14.60 2.28
C PRO A 261 4.06 -13.76 2.53
N THR A 262 3.93 -12.74 3.38
CA THR A 262 5.06 -11.94 3.88
C THR A 262 5.25 -12.12 5.39
N PHE A 263 6.50 -12.05 5.83
CA PHE A 263 6.91 -12.31 7.22
C PHE A 263 7.87 -11.25 7.76
N VAL A 264 7.80 -11.01 9.06
CA VAL A 264 8.84 -10.32 9.83
C VAL A 264 9.69 -11.40 10.48
N ALA A 265 10.59 -11.98 9.68
CA ALA A 265 11.38 -13.16 10.07
C ALA A 265 12.21 -12.96 11.36
N PHE A 266 12.63 -11.72 11.63
CA PHE A 266 13.46 -11.37 12.79
C PHE A 266 12.75 -10.35 13.68
N THR A 267 12.01 -10.85 14.68
CA THR A 267 11.42 -10.02 15.74
C THR A 267 12.27 -10.07 17.01
N PRO A 268 12.11 -9.13 17.96
CA PRO A 268 12.77 -9.22 19.26
C PRO A 268 12.43 -10.47 20.09
N TRP A 269 11.42 -11.24 19.67
CA TRP A 269 10.89 -12.39 20.40
C TRP A 269 11.16 -13.73 19.72
N ILE A 270 11.67 -13.73 18.47
CA ILE A 270 11.96 -14.97 17.76
C ILE A 270 13.11 -15.71 18.44
N THR A 271 13.00 -17.03 18.50
CA THR A 271 14.08 -17.92 18.99
C THR A 271 14.62 -18.75 17.83
N PRO A 272 15.83 -19.34 17.93
CA PRO A 272 16.33 -20.27 16.92
C PRO A 272 15.38 -21.43 16.65
N ALA A 273 14.76 -21.98 17.71
CA ALA A 273 13.75 -23.04 17.58
C ALA A 273 12.48 -22.55 16.86
N GLY A 274 12.00 -21.35 17.19
CA GLY A 274 10.86 -20.72 16.50
C GLY A 274 11.16 -20.44 15.02
N TYR A 275 12.38 -20.02 14.69
CA TYR A 275 12.79 -19.83 13.30
C TYR A 275 12.84 -21.14 12.52
N MET A 276 13.32 -22.23 13.13
CA MET A 276 13.26 -23.56 12.53
C MET A 276 11.80 -24.00 12.28
N GLU A 277 10.90 -23.69 13.22
CA GLU A 277 9.48 -24.02 13.06
C GLU A 277 8.80 -23.21 11.96
N PHE A 278 9.14 -21.93 11.84
CA PHE A 278 8.76 -21.09 10.71
C PHE A 278 9.16 -21.75 9.38
N LEU A 279 10.44 -22.14 9.22
CA LEU A 279 10.91 -22.78 7.99
C LEU A 279 10.21 -24.12 7.72
N ARG A 280 9.99 -24.94 8.75
CA ARG A 280 9.24 -26.20 8.62
C ARG A 280 7.81 -25.95 8.16
N THR A 281 7.14 -24.95 8.71
CA THR A 281 5.77 -24.60 8.35
C THR A 281 5.67 -24.15 6.89
N ILE A 282 6.61 -23.32 6.42
CA ILE A 282 6.69 -22.92 5.01
C ILE A 282 6.86 -24.14 4.09
N ALA A 283 7.74 -25.07 4.45
CA ALA A 283 7.96 -26.30 3.69
C ALA A 283 6.72 -27.22 3.71
N GLN A 284 6.09 -27.41 4.87
CA GLN A 284 4.89 -28.25 5.02
C GLN A 284 3.69 -27.70 4.25
N LEU A 285 3.56 -26.38 4.16
CA LEU A 285 2.50 -25.71 3.41
C LEU A 285 2.80 -25.59 1.91
N ASP A 286 3.98 -26.01 1.46
CA ASP A 286 4.44 -25.90 0.07
C ASP A 286 4.48 -24.44 -0.41
N LEU A 287 5.09 -23.57 0.40
CA LEU A 287 5.16 -22.12 0.18
C LEU A 287 6.58 -21.61 -0.11
N ILE A 288 7.57 -22.50 -0.29
CA ILE A 288 8.98 -22.12 -0.45
C ILE A 288 9.18 -21.10 -1.58
N GLU A 289 8.56 -21.35 -2.73
CA GLU A 289 8.63 -20.49 -3.92
C GLU A 289 7.62 -19.32 -3.92
N GLN A 290 6.88 -19.15 -2.81
CA GLN A 290 5.76 -18.20 -2.72
C GLN A 290 5.99 -17.09 -1.68
N VAL A 291 7.05 -17.18 -0.86
CA VAL A 291 7.37 -16.14 0.12
C VAL A 291 7.89 -14.89 -0.59
N ALA A 292 7.26 -13.74 -0.33
CA ALA A 292 7.64 -12.42 -0.88
C ALA A 292 8.69 -11.68 -0.02
#